data_AF-A0A0C3LH78-F1
#
_entry.id   AF-A0A0C3LH78-F1
#
_cell.length_a   1.000
_cell.length_b   1.000
_cell.length_c   1.000
_cell.angle_alpha   90.00
_cell.angle_beta   90.00
_cell.angle_gamma   90.00
#
_symmetry.space_group_name_H-M   'P 1'
#
loop_
_entity.id
_entity.type
_entity.pdbx_description
1 polymer ?
#
loop_
_entity_poly.entity_id
_entity_poly.type
_entity_poly.pdbx_seq_one_letter_code
_entity_poly.pdbx_strand_id
1 'polypeptide(L)'
;MDVFDVFVKSIDWAHLAYTTPTPVTSLPLHLQIFPSFTVLITTMLYLSIPDTFMTTILVLFGASSPSSCPPMFDSPLESASLRDFWSIRWHHIFRRTFGRMAKPLLLLLPSSTSPQTRRVVRQAITFFLTTTLHLLLFTTLPPLPASSTNPNPQLSVFLDWNTIKFFLTQPLGLILESVLIFPLTEALSPRPKTTFRRAFAWSWLLFTGRYWSDSWVGKGLFNAESERPIVFSLVRGVLWGNWRIVQHPCV
;
A
#
# COMPACT_ATOMS: atom_id res chain seq x y z
N MET A 1 16.14 -7.61 1.58
CA MET A 1 15.75 -7.23 2.96
C MET A 1 16.82 -6.39 3.63
N ASP A 2 18.09 -6.80 3.63
CA ASP A 2 19.14 -6.09 4.37
C ASP A 2 19.39 -4.62 3.92
N VAL A 3 19.42 -4.32 2.61
CA VAL A 3 19.50 -2.93 2.12
C VAL A 3 18.30 -2.08 2.59
N PHE A 4 17.11 -2.69 2.65
CA PHE A 4 15.90 -2.04 3.15
C PHE A 4 15.97 -1.76 4.65
N ASP A 5 16.43 -2.74 5.42
CA ASP A 5 16.67 -2.62 6.84
C ASP A 5 17.68 -1.50 7.15
N VAL A 6 18.79 -1.46 6.42
CA VAL A 6 19.82 -0.43 6.58
C VAL A 6 19.29 0.96 6.26
N PHE A 7 18.61 1.12 5.14
CA PHE A 7 18.04 2.41 4.76
C PHE A 7 16.99 2.87 5.78
N VAL A 8 16.03 2.02 6.13
CA VAL A 8 14.97 2.36 7.08
C VAL A 8 15.60 2.77 8.41
N LYS A 9 16.57 2.01 8.92
CA LYS A 9 17.23 2.33 10.20
C LYS A 9 18.23 3.49 10.13
N SER A 10 18.55 4.02 8.94
CA SER A 10 19.38 5.21 8.81
C SER A 10 18.62 6.51 9.09
N ILE A 11 17.28 6.44 9.17
CA ILE A 11 16.39 7.57 9.40
C ILE A 11 15.79 7.45 10.81
N ASP A 12 15.83 8.55 11.57
CA ASP A 12 15.15 8.64 12.87
C ASP A 12 13.63 8.83 12.66
N TRP A 13 12.94 7.73 12.39
CA TRP A 13 11.50 7.73 12.15
C TRP A 13 10.69 8.12 13.39
N ALA A 14 11.21 7.85 14.59
CA ALA A 14 10.53 8.24 15.83
C ALA A 14 10.50 9.76 15.95
N HIS A 15 11.63 10.43 15.71
CA HIS A 15 11.69 11.88 15.69
C HIS A 15 10.84 12.50 14.56
N LEU A 16 10.89 11.94 13.35
CA LEU A 16 10.07 12.43 12.23
C LEU A 16 8.58 12.25 12.49
N ALA A 17 8.14 11.09 12.96
CA ALA A 17 6.74 10.83 13.28
C ALA A 17 6.22 11.73 14.43
N TYR A 18 7.12 12.20 15.31
CA TYR A 18 6.81 13.14 16.38
C TYR A 18 6.71 14.60 15.88
N THR A 19 7.59 15.01 14.98
CA THR A 19 7.72 16.41 14.54
C THR A 19 6.81 16.76 13.38
N THR A 20 6.34 15.79 12.59
CA THR A 20 5.53 16.06 11.40
C THR A 20 4.42 15.00 11.20
N PRO A 21 3.20 15.41 10.78
CA PRO A 21 2.13 14.48 10.43
C PRO A 21 2.39 13.71 9.12
N THR A 22 3.51 14.00 8.46
CA THR A 22 3.91 13.52 7.14
C THR A 22 5.39 13.12 7.12
N PRO A 23 5.79 12.11 7.90
CA PRO A 23 7.20 11.76 8.13
C PRO A 23 7.94 11.31 6.87
N VAL A 24 7.25 10.68 5.91
CA VAL A 24 7.81 10.28 4.62
C VAL A 24 7.71 11.44 3.63
N THR A 25 6.56 12.09 3.48
CA THR A 25 6.40 13.13 2.45
C THR A 25 7.13 14.45 2.75
N SER A 26 7.66 14.61 3.96
CA SER A 26 8.58 15.70 4.35
C SER A 26 10.04 15.47 3.94
N LEU A 27 10.43 14.24 3.57
CA LEU A 27 11.79 13.94 3.12
C LEU A 27 12.04 14.49 1.70
N PRO A 28 13.30 14.63 1.25
CA PRO A 28 13.63 14.83 -0.17
C PRO A 28 12.99 13.76 -1.07
N LEU A 29 12.47 14.15 -2.24
CA LEU A 29 11.65 13.28 -3.11
C LEU A 29 12.29 11.92 -3.42
N HIS A 30 13.60 11.89 -3.67
CA HIS A 30 14.32 10.66 -3.98
C HIS A 30 14.34 9.65 -2.81
N LEU A 31 14.26 10.13 -1.56
CA LEU A 31 14.17 9.30 -0.36
C LEU A 31 12.74 8.81 -0.08
N GLN A 32 11.71 9.44 -0.64
CA GLN A 32 10.31 9.09 -0.37
C GLN A 32 9.88 7.80 -1.07
N ILE A 33 10.44 7.52 -2.24
CA ILE A 33 10.07 6.38 -3.08
C ILE A 33 10.41 5.06 -2.39
N PHE A 34 11.50 5.05 -1.62
CA PHE A 34 12.00 3.84 -0.98
C PHE A 34 11.07 3.35 0.15
N PRO A 35 10.62 4.17 1.11
CA PRO A 35 9.55 3.82 2.04
C PRO A 35 8.27 3.36 1.36
N SER A 36 7.86 3.99 0.25
CA SER A 36 6.65 3.57 -0.49
C SER A 36 6.77 2.16 -1.05
N PHE A 37 7.91 1.85 -1.67
CA PHE A 37 8.16 0.50 -2.16
C PHE A 37 8.30 -0.51 -1.00
N THR A 38 8.94 -0.11 0.11
CA THR A 38 9.08 -0.95 1.30
C THR A 38 7.72 -1.30 1.88
N VAL A 39 6.86 -0.31 2.12
CA VAL A 39 5.50 -0.51 2.63
C VAL A 39 4.68 -1.40 1.70
N LEU A 40 4.80 -1.24 0.38
CA LEU A 40 4.14 -2.11 -0.60
C LEU A 40 4.56 -3.58 -0.42
N ILE A 41 5.86 -3.87 -0.45
CA ILE A 41 6.38 -5.24 -0.34
C ILE A 41 6.04 -5.84 1.02
N THR A 42 6.24 -5.09 2.09
CA THR A 42 5.91 -5.50 3.45
C THR A 42 4.42 -5.80 3.59
N THR A 43 3.54 -4.97 3.02
CA THR A 43 2.08 -5.23 2.99
C THR A 43 1.75 -6.52 2.25
N MET A 44 2.37 -6.76 1.09
CA MET A 44 2.16 -8.01 0.35
C MET A 44 2.56 -9.23 1.19
N LEU A 45 3.75 -9.20 1.79
CA LEU A 45 4.26 -10.32 2.58
C LEU A 45 3.41 -10.57 3.84
N TYR A 46 3.05 -9.53 4.58
CA TYR A 46 2.25 -9.65 5.80
C TYR A 46 0.87 -10.26 5.54
N LEU A 47 0.32 -10.09 4.34
CA LEU A 47 -0.98 -10.63 3.99
C LEU A 47 -0.89 -11.98 3.29
N SER A 48 0.08 -12.16 2.39
CA SER A 48 0.28 -13.42 1.67
C SER A 48 0.66 -14.57 2.58
N ILE A 49 1.51 -14.35 3.58
CA ILE A 49 2.00 -15.43 4.45
C ILE A 49 0.85 -16.07 5.26
N PRO A 50 0.03 -15.31 6.02
CA PRO A 50 -1.11 -15.88 6.73
C PRO A 50 -2.17 -16.47 5.79
N ASP A 51 -2.46 -15.82 4.66
CA ASP A 51 -3.42 -16.31 3.65
C ASP A 51 -3.01 -17.66 3.09
N THR A 52 -1.74 -17.80 2.73
CA THR A 52 -1.16 -19.06 2.22
C THR A 52 -1.21 -20.13 3.30
N PHE A 53 -0.79 -19.81 4.52
CA PHE A 53 -0.80 -20.74 5.64
C PHE A 53 -2.21 -21.28 5.93
N MET A 54 -3.21 -20.39 6.03
CA MET A 54 -4.60 -20.79 6.26
C MET A 54 -5.16 -21.60 5.09
N THR A 55 -4.88 -21.20 3.86
CA THR A 55 -5.27 -21.97 2.67
C THR A 55 -4.66 -23.37 2.67
N THR A 56 -3.37 -23.50 3.00
CA THR A 56 -2.71 -24.80 3.11
C THR A 56 -3.39 -25.68 4.16
N ILE A 57 -3.72 -25.15 5.34
CA ILE A 57 -4.46 -25.89 6.36
C ILE A 57 -5.82 -26.36 5.82
N LEU A 58 -6.61 -25.46 5.26
CA LEU A 58 -7.95 -25.79 4.75
C LEU A 58 -7.93 -26.88 3.67
N VAL A 59 -6.93 -26.83 2.78
CA VAL A 59 -6.74 -27.83 1.73
C VAL A 59 -6.27 -29.17 2.32
N LEU A 60 -5.29 -29.15 3.23
CA LEU A 60 -4.73 -30.38 3.83
C LEU A 60 -5.79 -31.17 4.62
N PHE A 61 -6.69 -30.48 5.32
CA PHE A 61 -7.78 -31.10 6.06
C PHE A 61 -9.04 -31.36 5.22
N GLY A 62 -8.98 -31.13 3.90
CA GLY A 62 -10.11 -31.40 2.98
C GLY A 62 -11.30 -30.46 3.14
N ALA A 63 -11.16 -29.35 3.87
CA ALA A 63 -12.21 -28.36 4.08
C ALA A 63 -12.42 -27.45 2.84
N SER A 64 -11.44 -27.39 1.93
CA SER A 64 -11.54 -26.61 0.69
C SER A 64 -10.71 -27.23 -0.43
N SER A 65 -11.10 -26.99 -1.69
CA SER A 65 -10.26 -27.32 -2.84
C SER A 65 -9.27 -26.17 -3.10
N PRO A 66 -8.07 -26.44 -3.66
CA PRO A 66 -7.12 -25.39 -4.05
C PRO A 66 -7.74 -24.32 -4.97
N SER A 67 -8.63 -24.74 -5.88
CA SER A 67 -9.36 -23.85 -6.78
C SER A 67 -10.36 -22.91 -6.09
N SER A 68 -10.80 -23.25 -4.88
CA SER A 68 -11.74 -22.46 -4.08
C SER A 68 -11.04 -21.41 -3.21
N CYS A 69 -9.71 -21.50 -3.06
CA CYS A 69 -8.87 -20.59 -2.29
C CYS A 69 -7.93 -19.83 -3.25
N PRO A 70 -8.45 -18.90 -4.08
CA PRO A 70 -7.59 -18.12 -4.96
C PRO A 70 -6.60 -17.29 -4.14
N PRO A 71 -5.36 -17.09 -4.63
CA PRO A 71 -4.37 -16.33 -3.90
C PRO A 71 -4.83 -14.87 -3.70
N MET A 72 -4.44 -14.28 -2.57
CA MET A 72 -4.70 -12.86 -2.28
C MET A 72 -4.15 -11.91 -3.36
N PHE A 73 -3.00 -12.25 -3.94
CA PHE A 73 -2.32 -11.46 -4.96
C PHE A 73 -1.94 -12.33 -6.18
N ASP A 74 -1.99 -11.73 -7.37
CA ASP A 74 -1.63 -12.38 -8.63
C ASP A 74 -0.47 -11.62 -9.30
N SER A 75 0.76 -11.89 -8.85
CA SER A 75 2.00 -11.25 -9.33
C SER A 75 1.87 -9.72 -9.54
N PRO A 76 1.51 -8.92 -8.52
CA PRO A 76 1.23 -7.48 -8.68
C PRO A 76 2.44 -6.67 -9.15
N LEU A 77 3.67 -7.15 -8.95
CA LEU A 77 4.88 -6.51 -9.47
C LEU A 77 4.97 -6.58 -11.01
N GLU A 78 4.25 -7.51 -11.63
CA GLU A 78 4.20 -7.69 -13.09
C GLU A 78 3.10 -6.87 -13.76
N SER A 79 2.36 -6.05 -13.01
CA SER A 79 1.27 -5.24 -13.56
C SER A 79 1.71 -4.41 -14.77
N ALA A 80 0.98 -4.56 -15.87
CA ALA A 80 1.24 -3.82 -17.10
C ALA A 80 0.61 -2.42 -17.11
N SER A 81 -0.30 -2.15 -16.18
CA SER A 81 -1.06 -0.90 -16.05
C SER A 81 -1.62 -0.76 -14.64
N LEU A 82 -2.05 0.44 -14.27
CA LEU A 82 -2.69 0.74 -12.99
C LEU A 82 -4.04 0.01 -12.90
N ARG A 83 -4.77 -0.07 -14.01
CA ARG A 83 -5.98 -0.90 -14.12
C ARG A 83 -5.70 -2.36 -13.83
N ASP A 84 -4.66 -2.94 -14.42
CA ASP A 84 -4.28 -4.34 -14.21
C ASP A 84 -3.93 -4.62 -12.74
N PHE A 85 -3.13 -3.73 -12.13
CA PHE A 85 -2.78 -3.78 -10.71
C PHE A 85 -4.02 -3.85 -9.81
N TRP A 86 -4.91 -2.84 -9.87
CA TRP A 86 -6.03 -2.74 -8.93
C TRP A 86 -7.20 -3.69 -9.22
N SER A 87 -7.41 -4.09 -10.48
CA SER A 87 -8.59 -4.88 -10.85
C SER A 87 -8.35 -6.38 -10.85
N ILE A 88 -7.11 -6.84 -10.94
CA ILE A 88 -6.76 -8.25 -11.08
C ILE A 88 -5.77 -8.67 -10.01
N ARG A 89 -4.67 -7.93 -9.87
CA ARG A 89 -3.47 -8.44 -9.20
C ARG A 89 -3.35 -8.10 -7.72
N TRP A 90 -4.03 -7.05 -7.26
CA TRP A 90 -4.01 -6.57 -5.89
C TRP A 90 -5.30 -6.92 -5.13
N HIS A 91 -5.17 -7.59 -3.96
CA HIS A 91 -6.28 -8.03 -3.11
C HIS A 91 -7.47 -8.65 -3.86
N HIS A 92 -7.22 -9.76 -4.55
CA HIS A 92 -8.21 -10.40 -5.40
C HIS A 92 -9.51 -10.77 -4.63
N ILE A 93 -9.41 -11.06 -3.33
CA ILE A 93 -10.55 -11.46 -2.48
C ILE A 93 -11.62 -10.36 -2.37
N PHE A 94 -11.24 -9.08 -2.38
CA PHE A 94 -12.18 -7.97 -2.18
C PHE A 94 -12.91 -7.58 -3.46
N ARG A 95 -12.44 -8.03 -4.63
CA ARG A 95 -12.99 -7.63 -5.95
C ARG A 95 -14.49 -7.90 -6.06
N ARG A 96 -14.93 -9.09 -5.67
CA ARG A 96 -16.35 -9.48 -5.71
C ARG A 96 -17.16 -8.74 -4.64
N THR A 97 -16.61 -8.62 -3.43
CA THR A 97 -17.26 -7.99 -2.29
C THR A 97 -17.54 -6.52 -2.57
N PHE A 98 -16.51 -5.71 -2.88
CA PHE A 98 -16.71 -4.30 -3.21
C PHE A 98 -17.50 -4.11 -4.50
N GLY A 99 -17.33 -5.00 -5.48
CA GLY A 99 -18.14 -4.98 -6.70
C GLY A 99 -19.64 -5.17 -6.44
N ARG A 100 -20.03 -5.99 -5.45
CA ARG A 100 -21.42 -6.18 -5.02
C ARG A 100 -21.91 -4.99 -4.19
N MET A 101 -21.10 -4.50 -3.26
CA MET A 101 -21.44 -3.34 -2.42
C MET A 101 -21.62 -2.05 -3.22
N ALA A 102 -20.93 -1.90 -4.35
CA ALA A 102 -21.09 -0.73 -5.20
C ALA A 102 -22.43 -0.72 -5.98
N LYS A 103 -23.08 -1.89 -6.18
CA LYS A 103 -24.27 -1.98 -7.05
C LYS A 103 -25.44 -1.10 -6.61
N PRO A 104 -25.88 -1.10 -5.33
CA PRO A 104 -27.01 -0.29 -4.91
C PRO A 104 -26.79 1.20 -5.16
N LEU A 105 -25.55 1.67 -4.91
CA LEU A 105 -25.17 3.07 -5.16
C LEU A 105 -25.18 3.42 -6.66
N LEU A 106 -24.87 2.46 -7.54
CA LEU A 106 -24.96 2.66 -8.99
C LEU A 106 -26.40 2.69 -9.51
N LEU A 107 -27.38 2.19 -8.76
CA LEU A 107 -28.81 2.28 -9.12
C LEU A 107 -29.35 3.71 -8.96
N LEU A 108 -28.67 4.55 -8.17
CA LEU A 108 -29.00 5.98 -8.04
C LEU A 108 -28.66 6.79 -9.30
N LEU A 109 -27.88 6.21 -10.24
CA LEU A 109 -27.55 6.86 -11.50
C LEU A 109 -28.71 6.74 -12.51
N PRO A 110 -29.07 7.83 -13.21
CA PRO A 110 -30.09 7.82 -14.27
C PRO A 110 -29.84 6.70 -15.29
N SER A 111 -30.90 6.06 -15.78
CA SER A 111 -30.80 5.00 -16.81
C SER A 111 -30.04 5.46 -18.06
N SER A 112 -30.13 6.75 -18.41
CA SER A 112 -29.42 7.42 -19.51
C SER A 112 -27.91 7.61 -19.30
N THR A 113 -27.38 7.31 -18.11
CA THR A 113 -25.95 7.50 -17.80
C THR A 113 -25.06 6.61 -18.67
N SER A 114 -24.07 7.22 -19.32
CA SER A 114 -23.14 6.52 -20.23
C SER A 114 -22.40 5.35 -19.53
N PRO A 115 -22.01 4.30 -20.28
CA PRO A 115 -21.22 3.19 -19.72
C PRO A 115 -19.88 3.63 -19.11
N GLN A 116 -19.24 4.65 -19.70
CA GLN A 116 -17.96 5.19 -19.20
C GLN A 116 -18.16 5.90 -17.86
N THR A 117 -19.19 6.74 -17.73
CA THR A 117 -19.53 7.40 -16.47
C THR A 117 -19.86 6.38 -15.40
N ARG A 118 -20.69 5.36 -15.70
CA ARG A 118 -21.02 4.28 -14.77
C ARG A 118 -19.75 3.54 -14.29
N ARG A 119 -18.78 3.31 -15.17
CA ARG A 119 -17.49 2.70 -14.82
C ARG A 119 -16.69 3.57 -13.86
N VAL A 120 -16.57 4.86 -14.15
CA VAL A 120 -15.83 5.82 -13.30
C VAL A 120 -16.47 5.92 -11.92
N VAL A 121 -17.80 6.06 -11.85
CA VAL A 121 -18.54 6.10 -10.58
C VAL A 121 -18.33 4.81 -9.79
N ARG A 122 -18.39 3.65 -10.45
CA ARG A 122 -18.12 2.36 -9.80
C ARG A 122 -16.71 2.31 -9.20
N GLN A 123 -15.71 2.81 -9.92
CA GLN A 123 -14.33 2.86 -9.43
C GLN A 123 -14.24 3.80 -8.21
N ALA A 124 -14.83 4.99 -8.29
CA ALA A 124 -14.85 5.95 -7.18
C ALA A 124 -15.50 5.34 -5.92
N ILE A 125 -16.67 4.71 -6.05
CA ILE A 125 -17.34 4.00 -4.95
C ILE A 125 -16.45 2.89 -4.38
N THR A 126 -15.82 2.09 -5.24
CA THR A 126 -14.96 0.98 -4.80
C THR A 126 -13.78 1.49 -3.97
N PHE A 127 -13.12 2.56 -4.41
CA PHE A 127 -12.02 3.16 -3.67
C PHE A 127 -12.49 3.89 -2.40
N PHE A 128 -13.68 4.48 -2.42
CA PHE A 128 -14.30 5.02 -1.20
C PHE A 128 -14.54 3.91 -0.15
N LEU A 129 -15.16 2.79 -0.54
CA LEU A 129 -15.35 1.64 0.36
C LEU A 129 -14.03 1.08 0.88
N THR A 130 -13.01 1.02 0.01
CA THR A 130 -11.65 0.62 0.41
C THR A 130 -11.06 1.61 1.41
N THR A 131 -11.23 2.92 1.19
CA THR A 131 -10.77 3.96 2.12
C THR A 131 -11.41 3.76 3.49
N THR A 132 -12.73 3.59 3.54
CA THR A 132 -13.47 3.36 4.79
C THR A 132 -12.97 2.12 5.51
N LEU A 133 -12.75 1.01 4.80
CA LEU A 133 -12.18 -0.21 5.40
C LEU A 133 -10.83 0.09 6.07
N HIS A 134 -9.92 0.78 5.39
CA HIS A 134 -8.58 1.05 5.94
C HIS A 134 -8.61 2.05 7.09
N LEU A 135 -9.50 3.04 7.05
CA LEU A 135 -9.72 3.93 8.19
C LEU A 135 -10.22 3.15 9.41
N LEU A 136 -11.17 2.22 9.23
CA LEU A 136 -11.65 1.36 10.30
C LEU A 136 -10.55 0.45 10.84
N LEU A 137 -9.70 -0.12 9.97
CA LEU A 137 -8.53 -0.92 10.41
C LEU A 137 -7.57 -0.10 11.26
N PHE A 138 -7.41 1.20 10.99
CA PHE A 138 -6.56 2.05 11.80
C PHE A 138 -7.16 2.41 13.17
N THR A 139 -8.47 2.30 13.35
CA THR A 139 -9.07 2.45 14.68
C THR A 139 -8.72 1.30 15.63
N THR A 140 -8.30 0.13 15.11
CA THR A 140 -7.92 -1.02 15.93
C THR A 140 -6.45 -1.02 16.34
N LEU A 141 -5.64 -0.12 15.78
CA LEU A 141 -4.23 0.00 16.15
C LEU A 141 -4.11 0.74 17.48
N PRO A 142 -3.26 0.25 18.42
CA PRO A 142 -3.06 0.93 19.67
C PRO A 142 -2.44 2.32 19.44
N PRO A 143 -2.85 3.34 20.21
CA PRO A 143 -2.19 4.63 20.16
C PRO A 143 -0.71 4.47 20.57
N LEU A 144 0.17 5.27 19.97
CA LEU A 144 1.58 5.32 20.37
C LEU A 144 1.69 5.66 21.86
N PRO A 145 2.63 5.06 22.61
CA PRO A 145 2.75 5.22 24.05
C PRO A 145 2.92 6.68 24.48
N ALA A 146 2.35 7.04 25.63
CA ALA A 146 2.20 8.40 26.14
C ALA A 146 3.51 9.14 26.49
N SER A 147 4.68 8.47 26.44
CA SER A 147 5.98 9.16 26.46
C SER A 147 6.17 10.03 25.22
N SER A 148 5.44 9.75 24.14
CA SER A 148 5.28 10.62 22.99
C SER A 148 4.20 11.68 23.27
N THR A 149 4.59 12.80 23.85
CA THR A 149 3.77 14.04 23.89
C THR A 149 3.69 14.62 22.48
N ASN A 150 3.05 13.90 21.56
CA ASN A 150 2.87 14.30 20.18
C ASN A 150 2.07 15.63 20.18
N PRO A 151 2.68 16.79 19.86
CA PRO A 151 1.99 18.08 19.93
C PRO A 151 0.95 18.21 18.82
N ASN A 152 0.97 17.30 17.85
CA ASN A 152 -0.04 17.14 16.83
C ASN A 152 -0.93 15.95 17.19
N PRO A 153 -2.08 16.16 17.86
CA PRO A 153 -3.08 15.11 17.92
C PRO A 153 -3.43 14.79 16.47
N GLN A 154 -3.16 13.56 15.99
CA GLN A 154 -3.84 13.08 14.80
C GLN A 154 -5.33 13.26 15.07
N LEU A 155 -5.92 14.27 14.43
CA LEU A 155 -7.16 14.94 14.85
C LEU A 155 -8.37 13.99 14.96
N SER A 156 -8.25 12.74 14.53
CA SER A 156 -9.02 11.66 15.13
C SER A 156 -8.40 10.30 14.80
N VAL A 157 -8.48 9.35 15.74
CA VAL A 157 -8.27 7.91 15.50
C VAL A 157 -9.10 7.41 14.29
N PHE A 158 -10.19 8.13 13.96
CA PHE A 158 -11.15 7.82 12.92
C PHE A 158 -10.86 8.45 11.54
N LEU A 159 -9.97 9.44 11.45
CA LEU A 159 -9.73 10.19 10.21
C LEU A 159 -8.23 10.36 9.95
N ASP A 160 -7.73 9.57 9.00
CA ASP A 160 -6.37 9.67 8.50
C ASP A 160 -6.38 10.28 7.08
N TRP A 161 -5.98 11.56 7.00
CA TRP A 161 -5.94 12.28 5.74
C TRP A 161 -5.01 11.67 4.70
N ASN A 162 -3.92 11.03 5.12
CA ASN A 162 -2.95 10.45 4.21
C ASN A 162 -3.50 9.16 3.59
N THR A 163 -4.26 8.39 4.37
CA THR A 163 -5.05 7.25 3.87
C THR A 163 -6.10 7.70 2.86
N ILE A 164 -6.86 8.76 3.19
CA ILE A 164 -7.87 9.32 2.29
C ILE A 164 -7.23 9.78 0.98
N LYS A 165 -6.13 10.54 1.05
CA LYS A 165 -5.37 10.99 -0.13
C LYS A 165 -4.89 9.80 -0.97
N PHE A 166 -4.32 8.77 -0.36
CA PHE A 166 -3.84 7.60 -1.09
C PHE A 166 -4.97 6.92 -1.86
N PHE A 167 -6.05 6.53 -1.20
CA PHE A 167 -7.09 5.73 -1.84
C PHE A 167 -7.98 6.54 -2.80
N LEU A 168 -8.36 7.77 -2.43
CA LEU A 168 -9.26 8.58 -3.28
C LEU A 168 -8.55 9.21 -4.49
N THR A 169 -7.22 9.20 -4.55
CA THR A 169 -6.50 9.58 -5.77
C THR A 169 -6.42 8.45 -6.79
N GLN A 170 -6.61 7.17 -6.41
CA GLN A 170 -6.50 6.06 -7.36
C GLN A 170 -7.50 6.11 -8.53
N PRO A 171 -8.79 6.50 -8.34
CA PRO A 171 -9.70 6.75 -9.45
C PRO A 171 -9.18 7.79 -10.45
N LEU A 172 -8.51 8.85 -9.96
CA LEU A 172 -7.93 9.88 -10.84
C LEU A 172 -6.81 9.29 -11.70
N GLY A 173 -5.94 8.47 -11.12
CA GLY A 173 -4.89 7.75 -11.86
C GLY A 173 -5.47 6.84 -12.94
N LEU A 174 -6.57 6.13 -12.63
CA LEU A 174 -7.26 5.25 -13.59
C LEU A 174 -7.95 6.05 -14.72
N ILE A 175 -8.50 7.22 -14.42
CA ILE A 175 -9.01 8.15 -15.42
C ILE A 175 -7.87 8.60 -16.32
N LEU A 176 -6.81 9.20 -15.75
CA LEU A 176 -5.63 9.67 -16.50
C LEU A 176 -5.02 8.57 -17.37
N GLU A 177 -4.89 7.36 -16.85
CA GLU A 177 -4.45 6.20 -17.62
C GLU A 177 -5.32 5.97 -18.87
N SER A 178 -6.64 6.05 -18.69
CA SER A 178 -7.60 5.78 -19.76
C SER A 178 -7.72 6.90 -20.79
N VAL A 179 -7.68 8.18 -20.38
CA VAL A 179 -7.90 9.33 -21.29
C VAL A 179 -6.60 9.81 -21.93
N LEU A 180 -5.47 9.65 -21.25
CA LEU A 180 -4.19 10.20 -21.68
C LEU A 180 -3.21 9.08 -22.08
N ILE A 181 -2.89 8.19 -21.14
CA ILE A 181 -1.80 7.22 -21.34
C ILE A 181 -2.14 6.18 -22.41
N PHE A 182 -3.36 5.65 -22.41
CA PHE A 182 -3.77 4.66 -23.41
C PHE A 182 -3.76 5.22 -24.83
N PRO A 183 -4.39 6.38 -25.13
CA PRO A 183 -4.31 6.98 -26.46
C PRO A 183 -2.88 7.32 -26.90
N LEU A 184 -2.07 7.93 -26.02
CA LEU A 184 -0.68 8.30 -26.34
C LEU A 184 0.21 7.10 -26.70
N THR A 185 -0.11 5.92 -26.15
CA THR A 185 0.68 4.70 -26.37
C THR A 185 0.11 3.79 -27.44
N GLU A 186 -1.02 4.15 -28.05
CA GLU A 186 -1.76 3.23 -28.93
C GLU A 186 -1.02 2.95 -30.24
N ALA A 187 -0.31 3.96 -30.77
CA ALA A 187 0.51 3.85 -31.99
C ALA A 187 1.88 3.18 -31.76
N LEU A 188 2.27 2.91 -30.50
CA LEU A 188 3.56 2.31 -30.19
C LEU A 188 3.55 0.80 -30.44
N SER A 189 4.71 0.23 -30.75
CA SER A 189 4.88 -1.23 -30.83
C SER A 189 4.66 -1.90 -29.46
N PRO A 190 4.36 -3.21 -29.40
CA PRO A 190 3.87 -3.86 -28.17
C PRO A 190 4.77 -3.73 -26.93
N ARG A 191 6.11 -3.79 -27.12
CA ARG A 191 7.09 -3.65 -26.03
C ARG A 191 7.10 -2.23 -25.43
N PRO A 192 7.37 -1.16 -26.19
CA PRO A 192 7.36 0.20 -25.65
C PRO A 192 5.98 0.62 -25.13
N LYS A 193 4.88 0.16 -25.77
CA LYS A 193 3.52 0.37 -25.27
C LYS A 193 3.34 -0.15 -23.85
N THR A 194 3.72 -1.41 -23.62
CA THR A 194 3.64 -2.05 -22.29
C THR A 194 4.59 -1.37 -21.29
N THR A 195 5.83 -1.09 -21.68
CA THR A 195 6.81 -0.44 -20.81
C THR A 195 6.34 0.94 -20.36
N PHE A 196 5.77 1.75 -21.26
CA PHE A 196 5.30 3.09 -20.92
C PHE A 196 4.09 3.06 -19.97
N ARG A 197 3.11 2.20 -20.25
CA ARG A 197 1.93 2.01 -19.38
C ARG A 197 2.34 1.51 -17.99
N ARG A 198 3.30 0.58 -17.94
CA ARG A 198 3.87 0.09 -16.69
C ARG A 198 4.63 1.18 -15.94
N ALA A 199 5.45 1.97 -16.64
CA ALA A 199 6.18 3.09 -16.04
C ALA A 199 5.22 4.09 -15.40
N PHE A 200 4.16 4.50 -16.12
CA PHE A 200 3.11 5.35 -15.56
C PHE A 200 2.47 4.75 -14.31
N ALA A 201 2.08 3.47 -14.37
CA ALA A 201 1.45 2.78 -13.24
C ALA A 201 2.33 2.79 -11.99
N TRP A 202 3.61 2.42 -12.13
CA TRP A 202 4.55 2.42 -11.00
C TRP A 202 4.87 3.83 -10.50
N SER A 203 5.03 4.81 -11.40
CA SER A 203 5.21 6.21 -10.99
C SER A 203 4.01 6.70 -10.19
N TRP A 204 2.78 6.40 -10.61
CA TRP A 204 1.56 6.77 -9.89
C TRP A 204 1.47 6.08 -8.53
N LEU A 205 1.69 4.77 -8.48
CA LEU A 205 1.63 3.98 -7.25
C LEU A 205 2.69 4.40 -6.23
N LEU A 206 3.93 4.63 -6.66
CA LEU A 206 4.99 5.08 -5.77
C LEU A 206 4.77 6.53 -5.31
N PHE A 207 4.31 7.41 -6.20
CA PHE A 207 4.03 8.81 -5.86
C PHE A 207 2.82 8.98 -4.94
N THR A 208 1.79 8.16 -5.06
CA THR A 208 0.65 8.20 -4.13
C THR A 208 0.93 7.36 -2.89
N GLY A 209 1.72 6.28 -3.03
CA GLY A 209 2.10 5.37 -1.95
C GLY A 209 2.88 6.03 -0.82
N ARG A 210 3.53 7.17 -1.05
CA ARG A 210 4.17 7.96 0.02
C ARG A 210 3.19 8.51 1.05
N TYR A 211 1.96 8.85 0.65
CA TYR A 211 0.90 9.17 1.62
C TYR A 211 0.51 7.94 2.44
N TRP A 212 0.40 6.78 1.80
CA TRP A 212 0.15 5.54 2.53
C TRP A 212 1.28 5.21 3.51
N SER A 213 2.53 5.45 3.12
CA SER A 213 3.68 5.31 4.00
C SER A 213 3.63 6.27 5.18
N ASP A 214 3.24 7.53 4.99
CA ASP A 214 3.05 8.48 6.11
C ASP A 214 2.10 7.93 7.17
N SER A 215 0.96 7.34 6.76
CA SER A 215 -0.01 6.76 7.67
C SER A 215 0.57 5.64 8.54
N TRP A 216 1.34 4.73 7.93
CA TRP A 216 1.95 3.61 8.65
C TRP A 216 3.14 4.02 9.51
N VAL A 217 4.02 4.87 8.99
CA VAL A 217 5.19 5.37 9.73
C VAL A 217 4.74 6.20 10.92
N GLY A 218 3.76 7.08 10.74
CA GLY A 218 3.15 7.85 11.83
C GLY A 218 2.45 6.99 12.88
N LYS A 219 2.24 5.69 12.60
CA LYS A 219 1.70 4.69 13.53
C LYS A 219 2.76 3.68 14.00
N GLY A 220 4.04 3.96 13.76
CA GLY A 220 5.16 3.22 14.34
C GLY A 220 5.68 2.07 13.49
N LEU A 221 5.31 1.93 12.20
CA LEU A 221 5.77 0.81 11.36
C LEU A 221 7.31 0.65 11.30
N PHE A 222 8.07 1.74 11.43
CA PHE A 222 9.53 1.74 11.45
C PHE A 222 10.12 2.18 12.80
N ASN A 223 9.35 2.11 13.88
CA ASN A 223 9.88 2.47 15.20
C ASN A 223 10.82 1.37 15.70
N ALA A 224 12.10 1.72 15.82
CA ALA A 224 13.18 0.83 16.27
C ALA A 224 12.93 0.24 17.66
N GLU A 225 12.20 0.91 18.55
CA GLU A 225 11.86 0.42 19.89
C GLU A 225 10.89 -0.76 19.85
N SER A 226 10.04 -0.81 18.81
CA SER A 226 9.02 -1.86 18.63
C SER A 226 9.49 -3.00 17.71
N GLU A 227 10.56 -2.78 16.95
CA GLU A 227 11.07 -3.73 15.97
C GLU A 227 12.10 -4.68 16.61
N ARG A 228 11.91 -5.99 16.46
CA ARG A 228 12.93 -6.97 16.86
C ARG A 228 14.03 -6.98 15.78
N PRO A 229 15.31 -6.69 16.12
CA PRO A 229 16.34 -6.53 15.12
C PRO A 229 16.64 -7.84 14.39
N ILE A 230 16.95 -7.73 13.10
CA ILE A 230 17.59 -8.80 12.34
C ILE A 230 18.96 -9.06 12.99
N VAL A 231 19.18 -10.28 13.47
CA VAL A 231 20.38 -10.63 14.27
C VAL A 231 21.69 -10.40 13.50
N PHE A 232 21.65 -10.41 12.17
CA PHE A 232 22.82 -10.31 11.29
C PHE A 232 22.55 -9.41 10.07
N SER A 233 23.47 -8.51 9.73
CA SER A 233 23.39 -7.62 8.56
C SER A 233 24.68 -7.65 7.74
N LEU A 234 24.56 -8.00 6.46
CA LEU A 234 25.68 -8.10 5.52
C LEU A 234 26.14 -6.72 5.05
N VAL A 235 25.19 -5.85 4.70
CA VAL A 235 25.43 -4.47 4.26
C VAL A 235 26.11 -3.69 5.38
N ARG A 236 25.66 -3.81 6.64
CA ARG A 236 26.35 -3.16 7.76
C ARG A 236 27.71 -3.75 8.05
N GLY A 237 27.83 -5.07 7.94
CA GLY A 237 29.10 -5.79 8.04
C GLY A 237 30.13 -5.31 7.02
N VAL A 238 29.72 -5.15 5.76
CA VAL A 238 30.60 -4.71 4.66
C VAL A 238 30.91 -3.21 4.74
N LEU A 239 29.90 -2.36 4.96
CA LEU A 239 30.09 -0.91 4.95
C LEU A 239 30.74 -0.36 6.22
N TRP A 240 30.45 -0.97 7.38
CA TRP A 240 30.84 -0.43 8.69
C TRP A 240 31.49 -1.46 9.62
N GLY A 241 31.76 -2.69 9.18
CA GLY A 241 32.31 -3.75 10.03
C GLY A 241 31.32 -4.31 11.07
N ASN A 242 30.06 -3.88 11.03
CA ASN A 242 29.04 -4.16 12.04
C ASN A 242 28.13 -5.33 11.61
N TRP A 243 28.62 -6.55 11.79
CA TRP A 243 27.94 -7.78 11.35
C TRP A 243 26.75 -8.20 12.24
N ARG A 244 26.80 -7.89 13.54
CA ARG A 244 25.76 -8.21 14.51
C ARG A 244 25.08 -6.95 15.00
N ILE A 245 23.75 -6.97 15.09
CA ILE A 245 23.00 -5.90 15.75
C ILE A 245 23.01 -6.21 17.26
N VAL A 246 23.92 -5.58 18.01
CA VAL A 246 23.93 -5.66 19.47
C VAL A 246 22.77 -4.82 19.98
N GLN A 247 21.78 -5.43 20.63
CA GLN A 247 20.77 -4.70 21.38
C GLN A 247 21.49 -3.98 22.53
N HIS A 248 21.60 -2.67 22.47
CA HIS A 248 21.79 -1.93 23.70
C HIS A 248 20.47 -2.05 24.48
N PRO A 249 20.48 -2.60 25.71
CA PRO A 249 19.29 -2.55 26.54
C PRO A 249 18.95 -1.06 26.75
N CYS A 250 17.75 -0.65 26.34
CA CYS A 250 17.22 0.66 26.70
C CYS A 250 17.13 0.69 28.23
N VAL A 251 17.89 1.61 28.84
CA VAL A 251 17.74 2.01 30.24
C VAL A 251 16.60 3.02 30.34
#